data_AF-A0A3Q0SPA7-F1
#
_entry.id   AF-A0A3Q0SPA7-F1
#
_cell.length_a   1.000
_cell.length_b   1.000
_cell.length_c   1.000
_cell.angle_alpha   90.00
_cell.angle_beta   90.00
_cell.angle_gamma   90.00
#
_symmetry.space_group_name_H-M   'P 1'
#
loop_
_entity.id
_entity.type
_entity.pdbx_description
1 polymer ?
#
loop_
_entity_poly.entity_id
_entity_poly.type
_entity_poly.pdbx_seq_one_letter_code
_entity_poly.pdbx_strand_id
1 'polypeptide(L)'
;MAGKKAILFNFWGVAVSARHDVVFKKLEELHKLPGGFLSSVASKKDGALRQAERGAMTLTQMIPVLEAECMKEAQDRSVTLPSDWSVKGLLDTLTEAMMDVQATVLKASAGLRSSGLLTAVLANHWVDDSAAGDGPARLLSLLGSHFDLVLQSCHLGHRVPEPAMFSSALERLRVTPKQALWLDADEEGVKAAEAAGMKAVLVENLDVALEKLSEFTGFQAVGAESPPLSCSPDEVSHGYVTIKPGVRTHYVEMGSGPPVLLCHGFPESWYSWRYQIPALAAAGFRVLALDMKGYGESTAPPDIEEYSHEQLCKELIIFLDKMAIPQVTLVGHDWGGSLVWAMGRGVTEHPALQAESFDLLPNTSKSPHRVLTYIQIFIYIFMFVFQGVAEAELEKDLERTFKIFFFSSSERKDRPALSTAGVCARGGLFVGLPEQIPRSSMLTEADLQYYVSQYKERGFRLGPLNWYRNSDANWKWMCSRPSGKVCLQCRVT
;
A
#
# COMPACT_ATOMS: atom_id res chain seq x y z
N MET A 1 -16.22 11.50 25.25
CA MET A 1 -15.56 10.79 24.14
C MET A 1 -16.57 9.87 23.50
N ALA A 2 -16.97 10.10 22.25
CA ALA A 2 -17.80 9.14 21.53
C ALA A 2 -16.99 7.84 21.43
N GLY A 3 -17.52 6.73 21.96
CA GLY A 3 -16.79 5.46 21.97
C GLY A 3 -16.55 4.95 20.55
N LYS A 4 -15.39 4.32 20.31
CA LYS A 4 -15.05 3.70 19.02
C LYS A 4 -16.18 2.78 18.56
N LYS A 5 -16.59 2.91 17.30
CA LYS A 5 -17.56 2.00 16.65
C LYS A 5 -16.83 1.10 15.67
N ALA A 6 -17.37 -0.09 15.44
CA ALA A 6 -16.81 -1.08 14.54
C ALA A 6 -17.84 -1.60 13.53
N ILE A 7 -17.43 -1.76 12.27
CA ILE A 7 -18.22 -2.41 11.23
C ILE A 7 -17.57 -3.74 10.87
N LEU A 8 -18.30 -4.83 11.08
CA LEU A 8 -17.83 -6.19 10.85
C LEU A 8 -18.57 -6.74 9.61
N PHE A 9 -17.81 -7.33 8.70
CA PHE A 9 -18.31 -7.88 7.44
C PHE A 9 -18.15 -9.40 7.44
N ASN A 10 -19.19 -10.12 7.01
CA ASN A 10 -19.01 -11.52 6.64
C ASN A 10 -18.09 -11.61 5.43
N PHE A 11 -17.29 -12.67 5.36
CA PHE A 11 -16.44 -12.91 4.20
C PHE A 11 -17.27 -13.32 2.99
N TRP A 12 -18.10 -14.36 3.12
CA TRP A 12 -18.91 -14.89 2.02
C TRP A 12 -20.19 -14.07 1.83
N GLY A 13 -20.48 -13.71 0.58
CA GLY A 13 -21.66 -12.92 0.18
C GLY A 13 -21.59 -11.43 0.54
N VAL A 14 -20.55 -10.99 1.25
CA VAL A 14 -20.33 -9.57 1.60
C VAL A 14 -18.94 -9.12 1.18
N ALA A 15 -17.85 -9.53 1.84
CA ALA A 15 -16.50 -9.13 1.39
C ALA A 15 -16.15 -9.73 0.01
N VAL A 16 -16.55 -10.99 -0.21
CA VAL A 16 -16.51 -11.70 -1.48
C VAL A 16 -17.93 -11.74 -2.05
N SER A 17 -18.08 -11.57 -3.36
CA SER A 17 -19.40 -11.54 -4.02
C SER A 17 -20.15 -12.87 -3.93
N ALA A 18 -19.39 -13.97 -4.00
CA ALA A 18 -19.90 -15.32 -4.02
C ALA A 18 -20.54 -15.72 -2.69
N ARG A 19 -21.64 -16.46 -2.77
CA ARG A 19 -22.23 -17.17 -1.65
C ARG A 19 -22.04 -18.67 -1.83
N HIS A 20 -21.77 -19.40 -0.75
CA HIS A 20 -21.56 -20.85 -0.79
C HIS A 20 -22.70 -21.59 -1.50
N ASP A 21 -23.95 -21.25 -1.17
CA ASP A 21 -25.16 -21.87 -1.73
C ASP A 21 -25.29 -21.64 -3.24
N VAL A 22 -24.91 -20.46 -3.73
CA VAL A 22 -24.91 -20.13 -5.17
C VAL A 22 -23.84 -20.92 -5.91
N VAL A 23 -22.62 -21.03 -5.34
CA VAL A 23 -21.54 -21.82 -5.94
C VAL A 23 -21.90 -23.30 -5.98
N PHE A 24 -22.45 -23.82 -4.88
CA PHE A 24 -22.93 -25.21 -4.81
C PHE A 24 -24.02 -25.49 -5.83
N LYS A 25 -25.03 -24.62 -5.96
CA LYS A 25 -26.09 -24.78 -6.94
C LYS A 25 -25.55 -24.82 -8.37
N LYS A 26 -24.60 -23.94 -8.71
CA LYS A 26 -23.97 -23.92 -10.04
C LYS A 26 -23.22 -25.23 -10.34
N LEU A 27 -22.52 -25.78 -9.35
CA LEU A 27 -21.83 -27.06 -9.48
C LEU A 27 -22.79 -28.25 -9.56
N GLU A 28 -23.87 -28.22 -8.79
CA GLU A 28 -24.94 -29.23 -8.89
C GLU A 28 -25.55 -29.24 -10.29
N GLU A 29 -25.86 -28.07 -10.86
CA GLU A 29 -26.36 -27.93 -12.23
C GLU A 29 -25.35 -28.43 -13.28
N LEU A 30 -24.07 -28.07 -13.13
CA LEU A 30 -22.99 -28.48 -14.03
C LEU A 30 -22.82 -30.01 -14.06
N HIS A 31 -22.85 -30.64 -12.89
CA HIS A 31 -22.65 -32.08 -12.72
C HIS A 31 -23.97 -32.88 -12.73
N LYS A 32 -25.11 -32.23 -13.02
CA LYS A 32 -26.46 -32.83 -13.04
C LYS A 32 -26.82 -33.55 -11.73
N LEU A 33 -26.37 -33.02 -10.61
CA LEU A 33 -26.73 -33.49 -9.28
C LEU A 33 -28.11 -32.92 -8.86
N PRO A 34 -28.87 -33.60 -7.98
CA PRO A 34 -30.09 -33.03 -7.44
C PRO A 34 -29.83 -31.75 -6.65
N GLY A 35 -30.76 -30.80 -6.73
CA GLY A 35 -30.65 -29.55 -5.98
C GLY A 35 -30.49 -29.77 -4.48
N GLY A 36 -29.56 -29.03 -3.86
CA GLY A 36 -29.26 -29.11 -2.43
C GLY A 36 -28.51 -30.37 -2.01
N PHE A 37 -27.88 -31.07 -2.94
CA PHE A 37 -26.97 -32.18 -2.67
C PHE A 37 -25.73 -31.71 -1.88
N LEU A 38 -25.00 -30.74 -2.42
CA LEU A 38 -23.78 -30.19 -1.82
C LEU A 38 -24.10 -29.38 -0.57
N SER A 39 -25.19 -28.62 -0.55
CA SER A 39 -25.63 -27.89 0.64
C SER A 39 -25.95 -28.83 1.81
N SER A 40 -26.50 -30.02 1.53
CA SER A 40 -26.73 -31.05 2.56
C SER A 40 -25.42 -31.58 3.14
N VAL A 41 -24.44 -31.87 2.29
CA VAL A 41 -23.12 -32.32 2.73
C VAL A 41 -22.43 -31.23 3.56
N ALA A 42 -22.37 -30.00 3.04
CA ALA A 42 -21.70 -28.88 3.69
C ALA A 42 -22.36 -28.43 5.02
N SER A 43 -23.67 -28.68 5.19
CA SER A 43 -24.40 -28.30 6.40
C SER A 43 -24.30 -29.31 7.55
N LYS A 44 -23.69 -30.48 7.34
CA LYS A 44 -23.47 -31.50 8.39
C LYS A 44 -22.69 -30.89 9.56
N LYS A 45 -23.29 -30.91 10.76
CA LYS A 45 -22.77 -30.24 11.97
C LYS A 45 -21.31 -30.60 12.28
N ASP A 46 -21.00 -31.89 12.18
CA ASP A 46 -19.68 -32.48 12.40
C ASP A 46 -19.05 -32.93 11.07
N GLY A 47 -19.50 -32.40 9.94
CA GLY A 47 -18.98 -32.73 8.62
C GLY A 47 -17.60 -32.13 8.34
N ALA A 48 -16.90 -32.69 7.36
CA ALA A 48 -15.52 -32.36 7.02
C ALA A 48 -15.31 -30.85 6.83
N LEU A 49 -16.18 -30.18 6.07
CA LEU A 49 -16.05 -28.74 5.80
C LEU A 49 -16.12 -27.90 7.08
N ARG A 50 -17.07 -28.17 7.98
CA ARG A 50 -17.20 -27.43 9.25
C ARG A 50 -16.05 -27.72 10.22
N GLN A 51 -15.49 -28.92 10.18
CA GLN A 51 -14.30 -29.26 10.97
C GLN A 51 -13.05 -28.52 10.44
N ALA A 52 -12.89 -28.45 9.11
CA ALA A 52 -11.83 -27.70 8.47
C ALA A 52 -11.93 -26.19 8.73
N GLU A 53 -13.14 -25.63 8.67
CA GLU A 53 -13.40 -24.23 9.03
C GLU A 53 -13.07 -23.92 10.49
N ARG A 54 -13.14 -24.90 11.40
CA ARG A 54 -12.69 -24.75 12.80
C ARG A 54 -11.21 -25.08 12.98
N GLY A 55 -10.48 -25.39 11.92
CA GLY A 55 -9.05 -25.72 11.98
C GLY A 55 -8.75 -27.08 12.59
N ALA A 56 -9.75 -27.96 12.73
CA ALA A 56 -9.53 -29.32 13.21
C ALA A 56 -8.87 -30.23 12.16
N MET A 57 -8.89 -29.82 10.89
CA MET A 57 -8.23 -30.50 9.78
C MET A 57 -7.73 -29.48 8.74
N THR A 58 -6.67 -29.84 8.03
CA THR A 58 -6.16 -29.08 6.87
C THR A 58 -6.92 -29.42 5.59
N LEU A 59 -6.70 -28.67 4.52
CA LEU A 59 -7.28 -28.93 3.20
C LEU A 59 -6.96 -30.35 2.71
N THR A 60 -5.69 -30.77 2.80
CA THR A 60 -5.25 -32.11 2.37
C THR A 60 -5.94 -33.22 3.17
N GLN A 61 -6.19 -33.00 4.46
CA GLN A 61 -6.91 -33.94 5.31
C GLN A 61 -8.43 -33.93 5.05
N MET A 62 -9.00 -32.77 4.72
CA MET A 62 -10.43 -32.60 4.47
C MET A 62 -10.89 -33.32 3.21
N ILE A 63 -10.11 -33.26 2.12
CA ILE A 63 -10.48 -33.81 0.80
C ILE A 63 -11.02 -35.24 0.87
N PRO A 64 -10.30 -36.24 1.39
CA PRO A 64 -10.78 -37.63 1.39
C PRO A 64 -12.01 -37.83 2.29
N VAL A 65 -12.14 -37.07 3.38
CA VAL A 65 -13.30 -37.17 4.29
C VAL A 65 -14.54 -36.61 3.61
N LEU A 66 -14.42 -35.43 2.99
CA LEU A 66 -15.51 -34.78 2.26
C LEU A 66 -15.94 -35.63 1.05
N GLU A 67 -14.99 -36.32 0.40
CA GLU A 67 -15.30 -37.22 -0.71
C GLU A 67 -16.15 -38.42 -0.26
N ALA A 68 -15.79 -39.03 0.87
CA ALA A 68 -16.59 -40.08 1.49
C ALA A 68 -17.99 -39.58 1.90
N GLU A 69 -18.11 -38.35 2.40
CA GLU A 69 -19.40 -37.74 2.73
C GLU A 69 -20.28 -37.50 1.51
N CYS A 70 -19.70 -37.08 0.37
CA CYS A 70 -20.40 -36.97 -0.90
C CYS A 70 -20.86 -38.34 -1.43
N MET A 71 -19.99 -39.37 -1.38
CA MET A 71 -20.37 -40.72 -1.80
C MET A 71 -21.52 -41.28 -0.96
N LYS A 72 -21.48 -41.07 0.36
CA LYS A 72 -22.56 -41.47 1.26
C LYS A 72 -23.87 -40.75 0.95
N GLU A 73 -23.83 -39.43 0.73
CA GLU A 73 -25.01 -38.66 0.35
C GLU A 73 -25.59 -39.13 -0.99
N ALA A 74 -24.73 -39.48 -1.96
CA ALA A 74 -25.16 -40.01 -3.24
C ALA A 74 -25.86 -41.37 -3.09
N GLN A 75 -25.34 -42.24 -2.23
CA GLN A 75 -25.99 -43.50 -1.88
C GLN A 75 -27.35 -43.27 -1.20
N ASP A 76 -27.40 -42.41 -0.19
CA ASP A 76 -28.62 -42.11 0.57
C ASP A 76 -29.72 -41.52 -0.31
N ARG A 77 -29.35 -40.75 -1.34
CA ARG A 77 -30.27 -40.14 -2.31
C ARG A 77 -30.47 -40.95 -3.60
N SER A 78 -29.84 -42.12 -3.72
CA SER A 78 -29.86 -42.96 -4.94
C SER A 78 -29.42 -42.21 -6.20
N VAL A 79 -28.38 -41.38 -6.08
CA VAL A 79 -27.78 -40.58 -7.16
C VAL A 79 -26.49 -41.25 -7.62
N THR A 80 -26.26 -41.30 -8.94
CA THR A 80 -24.97 -41.73 -9.49
C THR A 80 -24.10 -40.49 -9.71
N LEU A 81 -22.94 -40.43 -9.05
CA LEU A 81 -21.97 -39.35 -9.28
C LEU A 81 -21.33 -39.51 -10.67
N PRO A 82 -21.04 -38.41 -11.39
CA PRO A 82 -20.31 -38.44 -12.65
C PRO A 82 -18.93 -39.12 -12.52
N SER A 83 -18.45 -39.73 -13.61
CA SER A 83 -17.14 -40.42 -13.61
C SER A 83 -15.95 -39.50 -13.39
N ASP A 84 -16.10 -38.21 -13.65
CA ASP A 84 -15.12 -37.14 -13.47
C ASP A 84 -15.33 -36.34 -12.17
N TRP A 85 -16.29 -36.75 -11.33
CA TRP A 85 -16.55 -36.10 -10.05
C TRP A 85 -15.31 -36.17 -9.14
N SER A 86 -14.92 -35.02 -8.59
CA SER A 86 -13.89 -34.95 -7.56
C SER A 86 -14.17 -33.82 -6.60
N VAL A 87 -13.92 -34.06 -5.31
CA VAL A 87 -13.97 -32.99 -4.29
C VAL A 87 -12.93 -31.91 -4.56
N LYS A 88 -11.80 -32.27 -5.18
CA LYS A 88 -10.80 -31.29 -5.60
C LYS A 88 -11.37 -30.24 -6.55
N GLY A 89 -12.12 -30.64 -7.59
CA GLY A 89 -12.74 -29.68 -8.51
C GLY A 89 -13.77 -28.76 -7.84
N LEU A 90 -14.52 -29.27 -6.86
CA LEU A 90 -15.41 -28.47 -6.01
C LEU A 90 -14.62 -27.40 -5.23
N LEU A 91 -13.52 -27.80 -4.59
CA LEU A 91 -12.68 -26.91 -3.79
C LEU A 91 -11.93 -25.89 -4.66
N ASP A 92 -11.50 -26.28 -5.85
CA ASP A 92 -10.89 -25.38 -6.84
C ASP A 92 -11.91 -24.29 -7.25
N THR A 93 -13.17 -24.68 -7.53
CA THR A 93 -14.24 -23.74 -7.87
C THR A 93 -14.59 -22.80 -6.72
N LEU A 94 -14.63 -23.31 -5.48
CA LEU A 94 -14.80 -22.48 -4.29
C LEU A 94 -13.64 -21.50 -4.13
N THR A 95 -12.41 -21.96 -4.31
CA THR A 95 -11.20 -21.13 -4.22
C THR A 95 -11.19 -20.03 -5.26
N GLU A 96 -11.57 -20.34 -6.51
CA GLU A 96 -11.75 -19.33 -7.57
C GLU A 96 -12.81 -18.29 -7.18
N ALA A 97 -13.95 -18.74 -6.64
CA ALA A 97 -15.02 -17.86 -6.19
C ALA A 97 -14.58 -16.95 -5.02
N MET A 98 -13.68 -17.42 -4.14
CA MET A 98 -13.11 -16.63 -3.05
C MET A 98 -12.30 -15.43 -3.54
N MET A 99 -11.68 -15.54 -4.72
CA MET A 99 -10.81 -14.50 -5.24
C MET A 99 -11.58 -13.27 -5.75
N ASP A 100 -12.89 -13.35 -5.92
CA ASP A 100 -13.74 -12.23 -6.38
C ASP A 100 -14.15 -11.30 -5.22
N VAL A 101 -13.17 -10.54 -4.73
CA VAL A 101 -13.36 -9.53 -3.67
C VAL A 101 -14.13 -8.34 -4.20
N GLN A 102 -15.17 -7.93 -3.48
CA GLN A 102 -15.98 -6.78 -3.86
C GLN A 102 -15.20 -5.48 -3.67
N ALA A 103 -14.81 -4.83 -4.77
CA ALA A 103 -14.12 -3.54 -4.74
C ALA A 103 -14.89 -2.46 -3.96
N THR A 104 -16.22 -2.53 -3.97
CA THR A 104 -17.10 -1.63 -3.18
C THR A 104 -16.88 -1.80 -1.68
N VAL A 105 -16.68 -3.03 -1.19
CA VAL A 105 -16.39 -3.29 0.23
C VAL A 105 -15.01 -2.76 0.61
N LEU A 106 -14.00 -2.94 -0.24
CA LEU A 106 -12.66 -2.40 0.01
C LEU A 106 -12.66 -0.87 0.09
N LYS A 107 -13.38 -0.20 -0.83
CA LYS A 107 -13.57 1.27 -0.81
C LYS A 107 -14.33 1.72 0.43
N ALA A 108 -15.43 1.05 0.77
CA ALA A 108 -16.21 1.36 1.96
C ALA A 108 -15.36 1.22 3.23
N SER A 109 -14.55 0.16 3.34
CA SER A 109 -13.64 -0.03 4.47
C SER A 109 -12.62 1.09 4.58
N ALA A 110 -12.00 1.49 3.46
CA ALA A 110 -11.05 2.60 3.43
C ALA A 110 -11.71 3.92 3.91
N GLY A 111 -12.91 4.24 3.41
CA GLY A 111 -13.69 5.40 3.85
C GLY A 111 -14.01 5.35 5.34
N LEU A 112 -14.52 4.22 5.84
CA LEU A 112 -14.83 4.03 7.26
C LEU A 112 -13.58 4.22 8.14
N ARG A 113 -12.46 3.60 7.78
CA ARG A 113 -11.18 3.74 8.52
C ARG A 113 -10.68 5.18 8.52
N SER A 114 -10.76 5.87 7.38
CA SER A 114 -10.37 7.29 7.29
C SER A 114 -11.21 8.20 8.20
N SER A 115 -12.45 7.81 8.50
CA SER A 115 -13.33 8.51 9.45
C SER A 115 -13.09 8.14 10.93
N GLY A 116 -12.14 7.24 11.21
CA GLY A 116 -11.79 6.78 12.56
C GLY A 116 -12.65 5.62 13.09
N LEU A 117 -13.41 4.95 12.22
CA LEU A 117 -14.17 3.74 12.55
C LEU A 117 -13.30 2.51 12.36
N LEU A 118 -13.53 1.49 13.20
CA LEU A 118 -12.84 0.21 13.06
C LEU A 118 -13.56 -0.67 12.05
N THR A 119 -12.82 -1.41 11.23
CA THR A 119 -13.40 -2.36 10.28
C THR A 119 -12.79 -3.75 10.45
N ALA A 120 -13.62 -4.79 10.29
CA ALA A 120 -13.13 -6.16 10.34
C ALA A 120 -13.86 -7.11 9.40
N VAL A 121 -13.17 -8.15 8.95
CA VAL A 121 -13.75 -9.28 8.20
C VAL A 121 -13.69 -10.53 9.05
N LEU A 122 -14.82 -11.24 9.17
CA LEU A 122 -14.89 -12.56 9.80
C LEU A 122 -15.03 -13.60 8.69
N ALA A 123 -13.99 -14.39 8.50
CA ALA A 123 -13.88 -15.36 7.43
C ALA A 123 -13.98 -16.80 7.96
N ASN A 124 -15.04 -17.49 7.54
CA ASN A 124 -15.07 -18.94 7.59
C ASN A 124 -14.13 -19.48 6.52
N HIS A 125 -12.99 -20.01 6.95
CA HIS A 125 -11.87 -20.41 6.11
C HIS A 125 -11.18 -21.63 6.73
N TRP A 126 -10.49 -22.43 5.93
CA TRP A 126 -9.70 -23.60 6.35
C TRP A 126 -8.19 -23.38 6.19
N VAL A 127 -7.37 -24.25 6.76
CA VAL A 127 -5.91 -24.20 6.54
C VAL A 127 -5.59 -24.87 5.20
N ASP A 128 -5.14 -24.10 4.22
CA ASP A 128 -4.64 -24.63 2.93
C ASP A 128 -3.15 -24.99 3.07
N ASP A 129 -2.88 -26.29 3.14
CA ASP A 129 -1.54 -26.88 3.21
C ASP A 129 -1.05 -27.42 1.85
N SER A 130 -1.74 -27.06 0.76
CA SER A 130 -1.37 -27.47 -0.59
C SER A 130 -0.26 -26.60 -1.17
N ALA A 131 0.42 -27.10 -2.21
CA ALA A 131 1.40 -26.32 -2.97
C ALA A 131 0.78 -25.13 -3.74
N ALA A 132 -0.56 -25.06 -3.83
CA ALA A 132 -1.29 -24.00 -4.53
C ALA A 132 -1.83 -22.89 -3.58
N GLY A 133 -1.55 -22.96 -2.28
CA GLY A 133 -2.11 -22.06 -1.25
C GLY A 133 -1.70 -20.58 -1.34
N ASP A 134 -0.89 -20.18 -2.32
CA ASP A 134 -0.46 -18.79 -2.54
C ASP A 134 -1.65 -17.86 -2.86
N GLY A 135 -2.67 -18.34 -3.58
CA GLY A 135 -3.86 -17.56 -3.92
C GLY A 135 -4.66 -17.10 -2.67
N PRO A 136 -5.20 -18.04 -1.87
CA PRO A 136 -5.89 -17.71 -0.62
C PRO A 136 -5.05 -16.88 0.36
N ALA A 137 -3.74 -17.14 0.46
CA ALA A 137 -2.84 -16.36 1.30
C ALA A 137 -2.74 -14.88 0.84
N ARG A 138 -2.59 -14.64 -0.47
CA ARG A 138 -2.58 -13.28 -1.04
C ARG A 138 -3.89 -12.55 -0.81
N LEU A 139 -5.02 -13.24 -0.95
CA LEU A 139 -6.33 -12.69 -0.66
C LEU A 139 -6.45 -12.23 0.80
N LEU A 140 -6.07 -13.09 1.75
CA LEU A 140 -6.12 -12.75 3.16
C LEU A 140 -5.17 -11.59 3.50
N SER A 141 -4.01 -11.51 2.83
CA SER A 141 -3.09 -10.37 2.94
C SER A 141 -3.70 -9.08 2.37
N LEU A 142 -4.41 -9.14 1.24
CA LEU A 142 -5.11 -8.00 0.66
C LEU A 142 -6.21 -7.49 1.60
N LEU A 143 -6.98 -8.38 2.22
CA LEU A 143 -7.97 -7.98 3.22
C LEU A 143 -7.28 -7.38 4.45
N GLY A 144 -6.17 -7.97 4.91
CA GLY A 144 -5.37 -7.45 6.03
C GLY A 144 -4.86 -6.02 5.80
N SER A 145 -4.63 -5.60 4.56
CA SER A 145 -4.23 -4.22 4.26
C SER A 145 -5.40 -3.22 4.27
N HIS A 146 -6.64 -3.69 4.11
CA HIS A 146 -7.84 -2.84 4.01
C HIS A 146 -8.67 -2.80 5.30
N PHE A 147 -8.50 -3.75 6.20
CA PHE A 147 -9.27 -3.90 7.44
C PHE A 147 -8.36 -3.84 8.66
N ASP A 148 -8.86 -3.30 9.78
CA ASP A 148 -8.10 -3.31 11.04
C ASP A 148 -7.98 -4.72 11.64
N LEU A 149 -8.88 -5.64 11.25
CA LEU A 149 -8.85 -7.03 11.69
C LEU A 149 -9.43 -7.97 10.63
N VAL A 150 -8.70 -9.04 10.33
CA VAL A 150 -9.24 -10.19 9.56
C VAL A 150 -9.16 -11.42 10.46
N LEU A 151 -10.32 -11.96 10.85
CA LEU A 151 -10.41 -13.16 11.66
C LEU A 151 -10.69 -14.37 10.80
N GLN A 152 -9.83 -15.38 10.93
CA GLN A 152 -9.96 -16.65 10.24
C GLN A 152 -10.46 -17.69 11.24
N SER A 153 -11.58 -18.33 10.92
CA SER A 153 -12.23 -19.32 11.79
C SER A 153 -11.29 -20.49 12.14
N CYS A 154 -10.46 -20.92 11.18
CA CYS A 154 -9.55 -22.05 11.37
C CYS A 154 -8.47 -21.81 12.43
N HIS A 155 -8.08 -20.55 12.66
CA HIS A 155 -7.11 -20.22 13.70
C HIS A 155 -7.75 -19.99 15.08
N LEU A 156 -9.07 -19.87 15.13
CA LEU A 156 -9.81 -19.58 16.36
C LEU A 156 -10.53 -20.80 16.94
N GLY A 157 -10.82 -21.81 16.12
CA GLY A 157 -11.64 -22.96 16.54
C GLY A 157 -13.15 -22.72 16.46
N HIS A 158 -13.58 -21.53 16.04
CA HIS A 158 -14.98 -21.11 15.98
C HIS A 158 -15.28 -20.43 14.64
N ARG A 159 -16.51 -20.60 14.15
CA ARG A 159 -16.96 -20.10 12.84
C ARG A 159 -18.17 -19.18 12.99
N VAL A 160 -18.45 -18.31 12.02
CA VAL A 160 -19.77 -17.68 11.89
C VAL A 160 -20.80 -18.78 11.58
N PRO A 161 -21.97 -18.83 12.24
CA PRO A 161 -22.55 -17.83 13.14
C PRO A 161 -22.42 -18.13 14.65
N GLU A 162 -21.38 -18.83 15.08
CA GLU A 162 -21.17 -19.15 16.50
C GLU A 162 -20.86 -17.88 17.33
N PRO A 163 -21.48 -17.67 18.51
CA PRO A 163 -21.28 -16.47 19.34
C PRO A 163 -19.83 -16.18 19.73
N ALA A 164 -19.00 -17.23 19.83
CA ALA A 164 -17.58 -17.12 20.15
C ALA A 164 -16.77 -16.36 19.07
N MET A 165 -17.18 -16.46 17.80
CA MET A 165 -16.53 -15.75 16.70
C MET A 165 -16.74 -14.23 16.83
N PHE A 166 -17.98 -13.80 17.09
CA PHE A 166 -18.29 -12.39 17.34
C PHE A 166 -17.59 -11.86 18.59
N SER A 167 -17.60 -12.64 19.68
CA SER A 167 -16.95 -12.26 20.94
C SER A 167 -15.43 -12.02 20.75
N SER A 168 -14.77 -12.89 19.99
CA SER A 168 -13.34 -12.77 19.67
C SER A 168 -13.03 -11.50 18.84
N ALA A 169 -13.92 -11.13 17.91
CA ALA A 169 -13.78 -9.91 17.13
C ALA A 169 -13.89 -8.66 18.00
N LEU A 170 -14.93 -8.60 18.84
CA LEU A 170 -15.20 -7.47 19.73
C LEU A 170 -14.06 -7.25 20.74
N GLU A 171 -13.51 -8.33 21.30
CA GLU A 171 -12.37 -8.28 22.24
C GLU A 171 -11.12 -7.69 21.58
N ARG A 172 -10.74 -8.20 20.39
CA ARG A 172 -9.55 -7.74 19.67
C ARG A 172 -9.68 -6.29 19.20
N LEU A 173 -10.87 -5.87 18.79
CA LEU A 173 -11.18 -4.49 18.42
C LEU A 173 -11.38 -3.57 19.64
N ARG A 174 -11.50 -4.14 20.84
CA ARG A 174 -11.76 -3.43 22.11
C ARG A 174 -13.04 -2.58 22.05
N VAL A 175 -14.12 -3.16 21.54
CA VAL A 175 -15.45 -2.54 21.42
C VAL A 175 -16.52 -3.43 22.05
N THR A 176 -17.61 -2.82 22.52
CA THR A 176 -18.77 -3.56 23.06
C THR A 176 -19.73 -3.98 21.94
N PRO A 177 -20.62 -4.97 22.15
CA PRO A 177 -21.60 -5.37 21.14
C PRO A 177 -22.44 -4.20 20.61
N LYS A 178 -22.86 -3.27 21.48
CA LYS A 178 -23.65 -2.08 21.10
C LYS A 178 -22.91 -1.09 20.20
N GLN A 179 -21.58 -1.16 20.17
CA GLN A 179 -20.70 -0.33 19.34
C GLN A 179 -20.37 -0.99 18.01
N ALA A 180 -20.84 -2.23 17.77
CA ALA A 180 -20.55 -2.97 16.56
C ALA A 180 -21.82 -3.17 15.71
N LEU A 181 -21.62 -3.13 14.39
CA LEU A 181 -22.63 -3.49 13.40
C LEU A 181 -22.09 -4.62 12.52
N TRP A 182 -22.91 -5.66 12.33
CA TRP A 182 -22.62 -6.84 11.51
C TRP A 182 -23.32 -6.77 10.16
N LEU A 183 -22.60 -7.04 9.08
CA LEU A 183 -23.12 -7.19 7.74
C LEU A 183 -23.02 -8.65 7.31
N ASP A 184 -24.16 -9.28 7.03
CA ASP A 184 -24.21 -10.68 6.60
C ASP A 184 -25.16 -10.86 5.43
N ALA A 185 -24.82 -11.76 4.52
CA ALA A 185 -25.72 -12.19 3.47
C ALA A 185 -26.66 -13.33 3.95
N ASP A 186 -26.40 -13.92 5.12
CA ASP A 186 -27.14 -15.03 5.68
C ASP A 186 -27.98 -14.62 6.92
N GLU A 187 -29.26 -15.00 6.93
CA GLU A 187 -30.18 -14.69 8.03
C GLU A 187 -29.74 -15.33 9.35
N GLU A 188 -29.12 -16.51 9.31
CA GLU A 188 -28.64 -17.18 10.52
C GLU A 188 -27.55 -16.35 11.21
N GLY A 189 -26.66 -15.75 10.42
CA GLY A 189 -25.61 -14.88 10.93
C GLY A 189 -26.13 -13.56 11.49
N VAL A 190 -27.13 -12.96 10.84
CA VAL A 190 -27.83 -11.76 11.37
C VAL A 190 -28.45 -12.07 12.73
N LYS A 191 -29.25 -13.14 12.83
CA LYS A 191 -29.93 -13.53 14.09
C LYS A 191 -28.93 -13.83 15.20
N ALA A 192 -27.80 -14.47 14.87
CA ALA A 192 -26.76 -14.77 15.86
C ALA A 192 -26.05 -13.52 16.36
N ALA A 193 -25.76 -12.55 15.49
CA ALA A 193 -25.17 -11.27 15.88
C ALA A 193 -26.13 -10.44 16.75
N GLU A 194 -27.43 -10.42 16.42
CA GLU A 194 -28.46 -9.77 17.25
C GLU A 194 -28.59 -10.42 18.63
N ALA A 195 -28.55 -11.76 18.69
CA ALA A 195 -28.53 -12.51 19.95
C ALA A 195 -27.27 -12.21 20.79
N ALA A 196 -26.14 -11.89 20.14
CA ALA A 196 -24.92 -11.43 20.79
C ALA A 196 -24.97 -9.93 21.22
N GLY A 197 -26.08 -9.23 20.94
CA GLY A 197 -26.31 -7.84 21.33
C GLY A 197 -25.71 -6.81 20.38
N MET A 198 -25.34 -7.22 19.17
CA MET A 198 -24.88 -6.33 18.09
C MET A 198 -26.06 -5.82 17.27
N LYS A 199 -25.87 -4.71 16.54
CA LYS A 199 -26.75 -4.41 15.40
C LYS A 199 -26.34 -5.29 14.23
N ALA A 200 -27.28 -5.75 13.43
CA ALA A 200 -27.00 -6.52 12.24
C ALA A 200 -27.85 -6.06 11.05
N VAL A 201 -27.33 -6.23 9.84
CA VAL A 201 -27.99 -5.87 8.59
C VAL A 201 -27.87 -7.05 7.64
N LEU A 202 -29.01 -7.54 7.17
CA LEU A 202 -29.08 -8.52 6.09
C LEU A 202 -28.71 -7.84 4.76
N VAL A 203 -27.72 -8.38 4.07
CA VAL A 203 -27.17 -7.88 2.81
C VAL A 203 -27.80 -8.64 1.65
N GLU A 204 -28.91 -8.11 1.13
CA GLU A 204 -29.50 -8.55 -0.14
C GLU A 204 -28.90 -7.77 -1.32
N ASN A 205 -28.67 -6.48 -1.10
CA ASN A 205 -27.99 -5.58 -2.02
C ASN A 205 -26.93 -4.80 -1.22
N LEU A 206 -25.68 -4.90 -1.66
CA LEU A 206 -24.55 -4.32 -0.92
C LEU A 206 -24.64 -2.80 -0.82
N ASP A 207 -24.98 -2.10 -1.90
CA ASP A 207 -25.04 -0.63 -1.90
C ASP A 207 -26.10 -0.13 -0.91
N VAL A 208 -27.29 -0.75 -0.92
CA VAL A 208 -28.36 -0.43 0.03
C VAL A 208 -27.95 -0.73 1.48
N ALA A 209 -27.24 -1.84 1.71
CA ALA A 209 -26.74 -2.17 3.04
C ALA A 209 -25.67 -1.18 3.53
N LEU A 210 -24.78 -0.73 2.63
CA LEU A 210 -23.75 0.26 2.93
C LEU A 210 -24.35 1.65 3.18
N GLU A 211 -25.42 2.04 2.49
CA GLU A 211 -26.14 3.29 2.78
C GLU A 211 -26.71 3.32 4.20
N LYS A 212 -27.25 2.18 4.68
CA LYS A 212 -27.75 2.04 6.06
C LYS A 212 -26.66 2.17 7.12
N LEU A 213 -25.37 2.02 6.76
CA LEU A 213 -24.28 2.25 7.71
C LEU A 213 -24.24 3.70 8.19
N SER A 214 -24.69 4.66 7.37
CA SER A 214 -24.70 6.08 7.74
C SER A 214 -25.56 6.35 8.99
N GLU A 215 -26.68 5.66 9.14
CA GLU A 215 -27.56 5.78 10.31
C GLU A 215 -26.86 5.32 11.60
N PHE A 216 -25.99 4.33 11.50
CA PHE A 216 -25.25 3.81 12.64
C PHE A 216 -23.96 4.59 12.90
N THR A 217 -23.24 4.97 11.85
CA THR A 217 -21.88 5.53 11.93
C THR A 217 -21.88 7.06 11.96
N GLY A 218 -22.86 7.70 11.33
CA GLY A 218 -22.84 9.11 10.98
C GLY A 218 -21.99 9.43 9.74
N PHE A 219 -21.49 8.41 9.03
CA PHE A 219 -20.60 8.54 7.87
C PHE A 219 -21.19 7.85 6.65
N GLN A 220 -21.21 8.54 5.51
CA GLN A 220 -21.68 7.97 4.25
C GLN A 220 -20.54 7.19 3.59
N ALA A 221 -20.57 5.86 3.69
CA ALA A 221 -19.53 4.99 3.12
C ALA A 221 -19.65 4.83 1.59
N VAL A 222 -20.85 4.99 1.03
CA VAL A 222 -21.11 4.86 -0.42
C VAL A 222 -20.84 6.17 -1.14
N GLY A 223 -20.05 6.13 -2.22
CA GLY A 223 -19.76 7.30 -3.07
C GLY A 223 -18.71 8.26 -2.51
N ALA A 224 -18.17 8.02 -1.31
CA ALA A 224 -17.04 8.77 -0.80
C ALA A 224 -15.79 8.45 -1.62
N GLU A 225 -15.15 9.47 -2.21
CA GLU A 225 -13.79 9.33 -2.73
C GLU A 225 -12.88 8.94 -1.56
N SER A 226 -12.44 7.68 -1.56
CA SER A 226 -11.50 7.20 -0.55
C SER A 226 -10.09 7.50 -1.05
N PRO A 227 -9.23 8.13 -0.23
CA PRO A 227 -7.84 8.29 -0.60
C PRO A 227 -7.21 6.89 -0.80
N PRO A 228 -6.19 6.78 -1.66
CA PRO A 228 -5.43 5.53 -1.76
C PRO A 228 -4.94 5.13 -0.37
N LEU A 229 -4.82 3.82 -0.14
CA LEU A 229 -4.25 3.29 1.11
C LEU A 229 -2.89 3.96 1.35
N SER A 230 -2.73 4.53 2.54
CA SER A 230 -1.42 4.97 3.03
C SER A 230 -0.82 3.85 3.88
N CYS A 231 0.49 3.90 4.08
CA CYS A 231 1.14 3.15 5.15
C CYS A 231 1.67 4.11 6.23
N SER A 232 1.67 3.65 7.47
CA SER A 232 2.38 4.28 8.58
C SER A 232 3.80 3.69 8.71
N PRO A 233 4.75 4.42 9.35
CA PRO A 233 6.11 3.91 9.55
C PRO A 233 6.18 2.57 10.28
N ASP A 234 5.26 2.30 11.21
CA ASP A 234 5.25 1.06 11.99
C ASP A 234 4.71 -0.16 11.22
N GLU A 235 4.10 0.06 10.04
CA GLU A 235 3.49 -0.99 9.21
C GLU A 235 4.41 -1.49 8.09
N VAL A 236 5.62 -0.92 7.95
CA VAL A 236 6.60 -1.29 6.93
C VAL A 236 7.84 -1.92 7.54
N SER A 237 8.53 -2.76 6.76
CA SER A 237 9.81 -3.32 7.19
C SER A 237 10.94 -2.32 6.93
N HIS A 238 11.70 -1.95 7.95
CA HIS A 238 12.88 -1.07 7.81
C HIS A 238 14.14 -1.91 7.57
N GLY A 239 14.87 -1.59 6.51
CA GLY A 239 16.12 -2.23 6.14
C GLY A 239 17.28 -1.23 6.01
N TYR A 240 18.50 -1.75 6.14
CA TYR A 240 19.73 -0.95 6.02
C TYR A 240 20.78 -1.71 5.24
N VAL A 241 21.34 -1.07 4.21
CA VAL A 241 22.47 -1.61 3.45
C VAL A 241 23.68 -0.71 3.66
N THR A 242 24.75 -1.26 4.24
CA THR A 242 26.04 -0.56 4.27
C THR A 242 26.62 -0.54 2.86
N ILE A 243 26.81 0.62 2.27
CA ILE A 243 27.35 0.78 0.91
C ILE A 243 28.89 0.70 0.94
N LYS A 244 29.50 1.54 1.76
CA LYS A 244 30.95 1.60 2.06
C LYS A 244 31.14 1.90 3.56
N PRO A 245 32.35 1.74 4.13
CA PRO A 245 32.58 2.03 5.55
C PRO A 245 32.05 3.42 5.94
N GLY A 246 31.20 3.49 6.96
CA GLY A 246 30.57 4.72 7.44
C GLY A 246 29.37 5.21 6.64
N VAL A 247 29.06 4.65 5.46
CA VAL A 247 27.92 5.03 4.62
C VAL A 247 26.92 3.88 4.52
N ARG A 248 25.71 4.11 5.00
CA ARG A 248 24.57 3.20 4.89
C ARG A 248 23.40 3.88 4.19
N THR A 249 22.61 3.09 3.49
CA THR A 249 21.33 3.47 2.91
C THR A 249 20.23 2.76 3.67
N HIS A 250 19.31 3.53 4.23
CA HIS A 250 18.05 3.05 4.77
C HIS A 250 17.01 2.93 3.66
N TYR A 251 16.12 1.95 3.79
CA TYR A 251 14.97 1.77 2.95
C TYR A 251 13.82 1.15 3.74
N VAL A 252 12.60 1.35 3.25
CA VAL A 252 11.45 0.55 3.69
C VAL A 252 11.03 -0.44 2.62
N GLU A 253 10.47 -1.56 3.06
CA GLU A 253 10.11 -2.68 2.22
C GLU A 253 8.70 -3.18 2.48
N MET A 254 7.94 -3.42 1.41
CA MET A 254 6.62 -4.03 1.45
C MET A 254 6.36 -4.87 0.18
N GLY A 255 5.66 -5.99 0.34
CA GLY A 255 5.23 -6.84 -0.77
C GLY A 255 6.29 -7.85 -1.23
N SER A 256 5.96 -8.57 -2.28
CA SER A 256 6.77 -9.65 -2.87
C SER A 256 6.57 -9.67 -4.38
N GLY A 257 7.59 -10.09 -5.14
CA GLY A 257 7.56 -10.14 -6.60
C GLY A 257 8.72 -9.36 -7.23
N PRO A 258 8.57 -8.89 -8.48
CA PRO A 258 9.58 -8.08 -9.14
C PRO A 258 9.90 -6.81 -8.32
N PRO A 259 11.19 -6.45 -8.12
CA PRO A 259 11.55 -5.34 -7.27
C PRO A 259 11.33 -3.98 -7.96
N VAL A 260 10.73 -3.06 -7.23
CA VAL A 260 10.52 -1.67 -7.61
C VAL A 260 11.20 -0.77 -6.59
N LEU A 261 12.16 0.04 -7.03
CA LEU A 261 12.94 0.94 -6.20
C LEU A 261 12.43 2.38 -6.38
N LEU A 262 11.93 2.97 -5.29
CA LEU A 262 11.37 4.31 -5.27
C LEU A 262 12.40 5.31 -4.73
N CYS A 263 12.74 6.32 -5.54
CA CYS A 263 13.70 7.37 -5.25
C CYS A 263 12.99 8.72 -5.12
N HIS A 264 12.91 9.27 -3.91
CA HIS A 264 12.26 10.58 -3.67
C HIS A 264 13.16 11.77 -4.10
N GLY A 265 12.59 12.98 -4.08
CA GLY A 265 13.26 14.23 -4.42
C GLY A 265 13.64 15.10 -3.22
N PHE A 266 13.77 16.41 -3.47
CA PHE A 266 14.08 17.41 -2.45
C PHE A 266 12.88 18.31 -2.11
N PRO A 267 12.64 18.63 -0.84
CA PRO A 267 13.13 17.98 0.38
C PRO A 267 12.09 16.99 0.90
N GLU A 268 12.34 15.69 0.71
CA GLU A 268 11.37 14.63 0.96
C GLU A 268 11.90 13.53 1.89
N SER A 269 11.29 12.34 1.85
CA SER A 269 11.69 11.10 2.54
C SER A 269 11.09 9.91 1.77
N TRP A 270 11.49 8.67 2.11
CA TRP A 270 10.76 7.47 1.68
C TRP A 270 9.24 7.60 1.89
N TYR A 271 8.83 8.32 2.93
CA TYR A 271 7.44 8.53 3.32
C TYR A 271 6.60 9.34 2.31
N SER A 272 7.24 10.03 1.36
CA SER A 272 6.53 10.62 0.22
C SER A 272 5.85 9.56 -0.66
N TRP A 273 6.33 8.32 -0.63
CA TRP A 273 5.76 7.19 -1.36
C TRP A 273 4.70 6.41 -0.58
N ARG A 274 4.25 6.90 0.59
CA ARG A 274 3.34 6.18 1.50
C ARG A 274 2.05 5.66 0.87
N TYR A 275 1.59 6.30 -0.21
CA TYR A 275 0.41 5.87 -0.97
C TYR A 275 0.74 4.87 -2.09
N GLN A 276 1.95 4.94 -2.65
CA GLN A 276 2.42 4.04 -3.72
C GLN A 276 2.90 2.71 -3.17
N ILE A 277 3.55 2.69 -2.01
CA ILE A 277 4.07 1.48 -1.37
C ILE A 277 3.00 0.38 -1.25
N PRO A 278 1.85 0.61 -0.57
CA PRO A 278 0.83 -0.43 -0.44
C PRO A 278 0.15 -0.75 -1.77
N ALA A 279 -0.04 0.23 -2.66
CA ALA A 279 -0.67 0.00 -3.96
C ALA A 279 0.17 -0.90 -4.88
N LEU A 280 1.48 -0.65 -4.95
CA LEU A 280 2.42 -1.46 -5.73
C LEU A 280 2.63 -2.85 -5.10
N ALA A 281 2.71 -2.93 -3.77
CA ALA A 281 2.78 -4.20 -3.06
C ALA A 281 1.54 -5.07 -3.33
N ALA A 282 0.34 -4.49 -3.26
CA ALA A 282 -0.92 -5.16 -3.59
C ALA A 282 -1.00 -5.59 -5.07
N ALA A 283 -0.32 -4.86 -5.98
CA ALA A 283 -0.20 -5.23 -7.38
C ALA A 283 0.82 -6.36 -7.65
N GLY A 284 1.46 -6.90 -6.60
CA GLY A 284 2.39 -8.04 -6.70
C GLY A 284 3.85 -7.65 -6.95
N PHE A 285 4.25 -6.44 -6.56
CA PHE A 285 5.64 -5.99 -6.60
C PHE A 285 6.30 -6.03 -5.22
N ARG A 286 7.62 -6.22 -5.21
CA ARG A 286 8.46 -6.01 -4.01
C ARG A 286 8.91 -4.55 -4.00
N VAL A 287 8.30 -3.72 -3.18
CA VAL A 287 8.59 -2.28 -3.15
C VAL A 287 9.72 -2.00 -2.18
N LEU A 288 10.72 -1.23 -2.63
CA LEU A 288 11.84 -0.72 -1.85
C LEU A 288 11.81 0.81 -1.95
N ALA A 289 11.37 1.52 -0.91
CA ALA A 289 11.40 2.98 -0.90
C ALA A 289 12.59 3.48 -0.09
N LEU A 290 13.51 4.18 -0.75
CA LEU A 290 14.75 4.62 -0.12
C LEU A 290 14.54 5.91 0.65
N ASP A 291 15.21 6.05 1.80
CA ASP A 291 15.69 7.38 2.19
C ASP A 291 16.95 7.65 1.36
N MET A 292 16.89 8.64 0.47
CA MET A 292 18.03 8.97 -0.38
C MET A 292 19.22 9.43 0.48
N LYS A 293 20.44 9.38 -0.07
CA LYS A 293 21.64 9.84 0.65
C LYS A 293 21.46 11.28 1.13
N GLY A 294 21.76 11.52 2.41
CA GLY A 294 21.52 12.81 3.05
C GLY A 294 20.16 12.97 3.73
N TYR A 295 19.26 12.00 3.63
CA TYR A 295 17.90 12.08 4.17
C TYR A 295 17.63 11.03 5.23
N GLY A 296 16.69 11.34 6.14
CA GLY A 296 16.18 10.45 7.18
C GLY A 296 17.26 9.60 7.85
N GLU A 297 17.11 8.28 7.77
CA GLU A 297 17.99 7.34 8.46
C GLU A 297 19.26 6.93 7.67
N SER A 298 19.32 7.28 6.38
CA SER A 298 20.48 7.11 5.51
C SER A 298 21.64 8.01 5.91
N THR A 299 22.89 7.62 5.67
CA THR A 299 24.05 8.45 6.01
C THR A 299 24.02 9.77 5.25
N ALA A 300 24.46 10.84 5.92
CA ALA A 300 24.55 12.20 5.38
C ALA A 300 26.00 12.74 5.50
N PRO A 301 26.92 12.34 4.59
CA PRO A 301 28.29 12.88 4.61
C PRO A 301 28.30 14.39 4.32
N PRO A 302 29.19 15.18 4.93
CA PRO A 302 29.20 16.64 4.73
C PRO A 302 29.75 17.07 3.36
N ASP A 303 30.57 16.23 2.72
CA ASP A 303 31.30 16.56 1.49
C ASP A 303 30.34 16.71 0.30
N ILE A 304 30.50 17.78 -0.49
CA ILE A 304 29.59 18.08 -1.61
C ILE A 304 29.67 16.99 -2.67
N GLU A 305 30.87 16.54 -2.99
CA GLU A 305 31.20 15.62 -4.08
C GLU A 305 30.54 14.24 -3.90
N GLU A 306 30.24 13.87 -2.65
CA GLU A 306 29.53 12.64 -2.28
C GLU A 306 28.09 12.58 -2.83
N TYR A 307 27.55 13.71 -3.30
CA TYR A 307 26.20 13.87 -3.85
C TYR A 307 26.18 14.11 -5.37
N SER A 308 27.31 13.91 -6.05
CA SER A 308 27.35 13.90 -7.51
C SER A 308 26.55 12.71 -8.08
N HIS A 309 25.94 12.88 -9.25
CA HIS A 309 25.20 11.80 -9.93
C HIS A 309 26.06 10.57 -10.15
N GLU A 310 27.34 10.75 -10.49
CA GLU A 310 28.26 9.63 -10.64
C GLU A 310 28.37 8.80 -9.37
N GLN A 311 28.59 9.46 -8.23
CA GLN A 311 28.74 8.78 -6.95
C GLN A 311 27.44 8.12 -6.51
N LEU A 312 26.32 8.83 -6.64
CA LEU A 312 24.99 8.32 -6.30
C LEU A 312 24.60 7.11 -7.16
N CYS A 313 24.87 7.14 -8.47
CA CYS A 313 24.67 6.00 -9.35
C CYS A 313 25.51 4.78 -8.92
N LYS A 314 26.81 4.98 -8.65
CA LYS A 314 27.70 3.91 -8.16
C LYS A 314 27.19 3.28 -6.86
N GLU A 315 26.76 4.11 -5.92
CA GLU A 315 26.24 3.65 -4.64
C GLU A 315 24.92 2.89 -4.79
N LEU A 316 24.06 3.29 -5.72
CA LEU A 316 22.81 2.58 -6.02
C LEU A 316 23.07 1.20 -6.66
N ILE A 317 24.10 1.08 -7.52
CA ILE A 317 24.53 -0.23 -8.05
C ILE A 317 25.00 -1.13 -6.89
N ILE A 318 25.87 -0.62 -6.02
CA ILE A 318 26.35 -1.37 -4.84
C ILE A 318 25.18 -1.79 -3.94
N PHE A 319 24.17 -0.94 -3.78
CA PHE A 319 22.95 -1.27 -3.06
C PHE A 319 22.25 -2.48 -3.70
N LEU A 320 22.04 -2.46 -5.01
CA LEU A 320 21.40 -3.56 -5.75
C LEU A 320 22.21 -4.85 -5.69
N ASP A 321 23.53 -4.77 -5.85
CA ASP A 321 24.45 -5.90 -5.73
C ASP A 321 24.36 -6.56 -4.36
N LYS A 322 24.39 -5.75 -3.28
CA LYS A 322 24.31 -6.24 -1.89
C LYS A 322 22.94 -6.83 -1.55
N MET A 323 21.89 -6.33 -2.19
CA MET A 323 20.54 -6.87 -2.09
C MET A 323 20.30 -8.09 -2.99
N ALA A 324 21.32 -8.50 -3.77
CA ALA A 324 21.23 -9.54 -4.79
C ALA A 324 20.08 -9.31 -5.78
N ILE A 325 19.88 -8.06 -6.21
CA ILE A 325 18.84 -7.64 -7.15
C ILE A 325 19.47 -7.44 -8.53
N PRO A 326 19.37 -8.43 -9.45
CA PRO A 326 19.99 -8.33 -10.76
C PRO A 326 19.24 -7.40 -11.73
N GLN A 327 17.94 -7.17 -11.48
CA GLN A 327 17.07 -6.32 -12.30
C GLN A 327 16.10 -5.60 -11.39
N VAL A 328 15.81 -4.33 -11.69
CA VAL A 328 14.92 -3.50 -10.87
C VAL A 328 14.18 -2.48 -11.73
N THR A 329 12.92 -2.23 -11.39
CA THR A 329 12.20 -1.07 -11.91
C THR A 329 12.52 0.13 -11.03
N LEU A 330 13.04 1.20 -11.65
CA LEU A 330 13.39 2.44 -10.98
C LEU A 330 12.29 3.48 -11.22
N VAL A 331 11.78 4.05 -10.13
CA VAL A 331 10.80 5.14 -10.16
C VAL A 331 11.37 6.31 -9.38
N GLY A 332 11.41 7.49 -10.00
CA GLY A 332 12.02 8.67 -9.40
C GLY A 332 11.15 9.92 -9.50
N HIS A 333 11.10 10.69 -8.41
CA HIS A 333 10.47 12.00 -8.33
C HIS A 333 11.51 13.10 -8.12
N ASP A 334 11.39 14.24 -8.82
CA ASP A 334 12.31 15.39 -8.73
C ASP A 334 13.80 14.96 -8.87
N TRP A 335 14.67 15.14 -7.86
CA TRP A 335 16.07 14.68 -7.90
C TRP A 335 16.21 13.16 -8.01
N GLY A 336 15.30 12.41 -7.40
CA GLY A 336 15.22 10.97 -7.59
C GLY A 336 14.92 10.62 -9.04
N GLY A 337 14.08 11.40 -9.72
CA GLY A 337 13.83 11.28 -11.15
C GLY A 337 15.08 11.53 -11.98
N SER A 338 15.78 12.62 -11.70
CA SER A 338 17.05 12.95 -12.37
C SER A 338 18.10 11.84 -12.20
N LEU A 339 18.19 11.26 -11.01
CA LEU A 339 19.08 10.13 -10.72
C LEU A 339 18.68 8.87 -11.50
N VAL A 340 17.39 8.53 -11.55
CA VAL A 340 16.90 7.37 -12.29
C VAL A 340 17.18 7.48 -13.79
N TRP A 341 17.04 8.68 -14.38
CA TRP A 341 17.49 8.95 -15.75
C TRP A 341 19.00 8.80 -15.92
N ALA A 342 19.78 9.32 -14.97
CA ALA A 342 21.23 9.20 -14.97
C ALA A 342 21.68 7.73 -14.89
N MET A 343 21.00 6.89 -14.11
CA MET A 343 21.20 5.44 -14.06
C MET A 343 20.96 4.79 -15.43
N GLY A 344 19.81 5.07 -16.05
CA GLY A 344 19.44 4.50 -17.35
C GLY A 344 20.39 4.87 -18.50
N ARG A 345 21.07 6.02 -18.43
CA ARG A 345 22.07 6.44 -19.44
C ARG A 345 23.52 6.11 -19.09
N GLY A 346 23.87 6.25 -17.82
CA GLY A 346 25.26 6.24 -17.34
C GLY A 346 25.78 4.85 -16.98
N VAL A 347 24.88 3.88 -16.79
CA VAL A 347 25.20 2.52 -16.32
C VAL A 347 24.75 1.52 -17.39
N THR A 348 25.55 1.35 -18.44
CA THR A 348 25.26 0.42 -19.55
C THR A 348 25.56 -1.04 -19.22
N GLU A 349 26.20 -1.31 -18.08
CA GLU A 349 26.65 -2.65 -17.68
C GLU A 349 25.59 -3.44 -16.88
N HIS A 350 24.47 -2.80 -16.49
CA HIS A 350 23.34 -3.46 -15.83
C HIS A 350 22.15 -3.58 -16.82
N PRO A 351 21.87 -4.75 -17.41
CA PRO A 351 21.05 -4.88 -18.62
C PRO A 351 19.53 -4.72 -18.43
N ALA A 352 19.02 -4.27 -17.27
CA ALA A 352 17.58 -4.19 -17.04
C ALA A 352 17.19 -3.11 -16.02
N LEU A 353 17.26 -1.86 -16.45
CA LEU A 353 16.69 -0.71 -15.75
C LEU A 353 15.41 -0.29 -16.47
N GLN A 354 14.24 -0.45 -15.88
CA GLN A 354 13.05 0.28 -16.36
C GLN A 354 12.98 1.59 -15.61
N ALA A 355 13.19 2.70 -16.30
CA ALA A 355 13.25 4.04 -15.72
C ALA A 355 12.00 4.83 -16.11
N GLU A 356 11.19 5.20 -15.11
CA GLU A 356 10.11 6.17 -15.28
C GLU A 356 10.51 7.47 -14.56
N SER A 357 10.58 8.57 -15.32
CA SER A 357 10.91 9.87 -14.74
C SER A 357 10.47 11.04 -15.64
N PHE A 358 10.17 12.17 -15.00
CA PHE A 358 10.05 13.48 -15.62
C PHE A 358 11.43 14.15 -15.73
N ASP A 359 11.89 14.43 -16.95
CA ASP A 359 13.11 15.22 -17.17
C ASP A 359 12.76 16.66 -17.52
N LEU A 360 13.39 17.64 -16.86
CA LEU A 360 13.13 19.07 -17.07
C LEU A 360 14.16 19.74 -17.99
N LEU A 361 15.30 19.12 -18.30
CA LEU A 361 16.35 19.77 -19.10
C LEU A 361 17.07 18.81 -20.05
N PRO A 362 16.84 18.90 -21.38
CA PRO A 362 17.63 18.15 -22.35
C PRO A 362 19.10 18.57 -22.29
N ASN A 363 19.98 17.61 -22.58
CA ASN A 363 21.42 17.80 -22.63
C ASN A 363 21.77 18.94 -23.58
N THR A 364 22.24 20.08 -23.06
CA THR A 364 22.69 21.20 -23.89
C THR A 364 24.21 21.21 -23.98
N SER A 365 24.74 21.65 -25.13
CA SER A 365 26.17 21.92 -25.33
C SER A 365 26.71 23.10 -24.49
N LYS A 366 25.89 23.67 -23.60
CA LYS A 366 26.21 24.85 -22.78
C LYS A 366 26.28 24.45 -21.30
N SER A 367 27.19 25.07 -20.57
CA SER A 367 27.36 24.87 -19.13
C SER A 367 26.04 25.11 -18.36
N PRO A 368 25.68 24.28 -17.36
CA PRO A 368 24.42 24.40 -16.60
C PRO A 368 24.20 25.79 -16.01
N HIS A 369 25.26 26.41 -15.48
CA HIS A 369 25.22 27.78 -14.95
C HIS A 369 24.69 28.81 -15.94
N ARG A 370 24.95 28.64 -17.25
CA ARG A 370 24.43 29.53 -18.29
C ARG A 370 23.00 29.23 -18.66
N VAL A 371 22.53 27.98 -18.56
CA VAL A 371 21.14 27.63 -18.90
C VAL A 371 20.19 28.04 -17.78
N LEU A 372 20.60 27.83 -16.52
CA LEU A 372 19.81 28.19 -15.34
C LEU A 372 19.59 29.70 -15.20
N THR A 373 20.48 30.55 -15.72
CA THR A 373 20.27 32.01 -15.74
C THR A 373 19.16 32.46 -16.70
N TYR A 374 18.78 31.66 -17.70
CA TYR A 374 17.75 32.04 -18.66
C TYR A 374 16.33 31.66 -18.21
N ILE A 375 16.18 30.71 -17.28
CA ILE A 375 14.89 30.22 -16.81
C ILE A 375 14.65 30.75 -15.39
N GLN A 376 13.80 31.78 -15.29
CA GLN A 376 13.55 32.50 -14.04
C GLN A 376 13.07 31.60 -12.89
N ILE A 377 12.39 30.50 -13.20
CA ILE A 377 11.88 29.55 -12.20
C ILE A 377 13.00 28.81 -11.48
N PHE A 378 14.19 28.63 -12.09
CA PHE A 378 15.32 27.92 -11.49
C PHE A 378 16.30 28.82 -10.73
N ILE A 379 16.03 30.13 -10.61
CA ILE A 379 16.94 31.06 -9.95
C ILE A 379 17.17 30.73 -8.47
N TYR A 380 16.22 30.07 -7.82
CA TYR A 380 16.38 29.60 -6.43
C TYR A 380 17.59 28.67 -6.25
N ILE A 381 18.00 27.92 -7.29
CA ILE A 381 19.15 27.01 -7.23
C ILE A 381 20.43 27.78 -6.90
N PHE A 382 20.58 29.02 -7.37
CA PHE A 382 21.75 29.85 -7.03
C PHE A 382 21.85 30.15 -5.53
N MET A 383 20.72 30.27 -4.84
CA MET A 383 20.71 30.42 -3.38
C MET A 383 21.15 29.13 -2.69
N PHE A 384 20.75 27.97 -3.22
CA PHE A 384 21.07 26.65 -2.66
C PHE A 384 22.55 26.28 -2.83
N VAL A 385 23.22 26.84 -3.84
CA VAL A 385 24.66 26.63 -4.08
C VAL A 385 25.52 27.21 -2.94
N PHE A 386 25.13 28.34 -2.34
CA PHE A 386 25.90 28.95 -1.25
C PHE A 386 25.61 28.25 0.08
N GLN A 387 26.62 27.54 0.62
CA GLN A 387 26.54 26.86 1.91
C GLN A 387 26.14 27.82 3.04
N GLY A 388 25.13 27.44 3.82
CA GLY A 388 24.66 28.16 4.99
C GLY A 388 23.53 29.16 4.71
N VAL A 389 23.31 29.57 3.46
CA VAL A 389 22.26 30.56 3.13
C VAL A 389 20.88 29.91 3.15
N ALA A 390 20.69 28.87 2.34
CA ALA A 390 19.42 28.15 2.27
C ALA A 390 19.17 27.35 3.55
N GLU A 391 20.21 26.75 4.14
CA GLU A 391 20.15 26.07 5.43
C GLU A 391 19.55 26.97 6.51
N ALA A 392 20.08 28.20 6.67
CA ALA A 392 19.62 29.12 7.70
C ALA A 392 18.15 29.54 7.52
N GLU A 393 17.66 29.59 6.27
CA GLU A 393 16.26 29.91 6.00
C GLU A 393 15.33 28.69 6.20
N LEU A 394 15.71 27.52 5.70
CA LEU A 394 14.88 26.30 5.72
C LEU A 394 14.82 25.66 7.11
N GLU A 395 15.91 25.71 7.89
CA GLU A 395 16.01 25.10 9.22
C GLU A 395 15.45 26.00 10.33
N LYS A 396 15.19 27.29 10.05
CA LYS A 396 14.68 28.25 11.04
C LYS A 396 13.36 27.79 11.65
N ASP A 397 12.47 27.23 10.82
CA ASP A 397 11.19 26.68 11.23
C ASP A 397 10.80 25.57 10.25
N LEU A 398 11.08 24.31 10.64
CA LEU A 398 10.83 23.14 9.80
C LEU A 398 9.35 22.96 9.47
N GLU A 399 8.45 23.21 10.43
CA GLU A 399 7.01 23.12 10.19
C GLU A 399 6.58 24.12 9.13
N ARG A 400 7.02 25.37 9.25
CA ARG A 400 6.75 26.41 8.27
C ARG A 400 7.32 26.04 6.90
N THR A 401 8.55 25.53 6.84
CA THR A 401 9.20 25.06 5.61
C THR A 401 8.35 24.01 4.90
N PHE A 402 7.94 22.94 5.59
CA PHE A 402 7.12 21.89 4.98
C PHE A 402 5.70 22.36 4.63
N LYS A 403 5.09 23.25 5.42
CA LYS A 403 3.80 23.88 5.07
C LYS A 403 3.92 24.78 3.83
N ILE A 404 5.09 25.37 3.57
CA ILE A 404 5.34 26.15 2.35
C ILE A 404 5.53 25.23 1.13
N PHE A 405 6.26 24.13 1.28
CA PHE A 405 6.57 23.22 0.18
C PHE A 405 5.42 22.28 -0.18
N PHE A 406 4.73 21.71 0.80
CA PHE A 406 3.71 20.68 0.59
C PHE A 406 2.32 21.30 0.59
N PHE A 407 1.85 21.68 -0.60
CA PHE A 407 0.48 22.13 -0.81
C PHE A 407 -0.07 21.75 -2.18
N SER A 408 -1.40 21.63 -2.25
CA SER A 408 -2.09 21.33 -3.49
C SER A 408 -2.13 22.55 -4.41
N SER A 409 -1.98 22.33 -5.71
CA SER A 409 -2.20 23.38 -6.71
C SER A 409 -3.62 23.96 -6.67
N SER A 410 -4.61 23.22 -6.18
CA SER A 410 -5.99 23.71 -5.97
C SER A 410 -6.09 24.79 -4.90
N GLU A 411 -5.19 24.78 -3.92
CA GLU A 411 -5.17 25.74 -2.80
C GLU A 411 -4.35 27.00 -3.13
N ARG A 412 -3.76 27.08 -4.33
CA ARG A 412 -2.80 28.12 -4.70
C ARG A 412 -3.39 29.54 -4.67
N LYS A 413 -4.71 29.67 -4.84
CA LYS A 413 -5.42 30.97 -4.78
C LYS A 413 -5.60 31.47 -3.35
N ASP A 414 -5.74 30.56 -2.40
CA ASP A 414 -6.06 30.85 -1.00
C ASP A 414 -4.82 30.86 -0.10
N ARG A 415 -3.63 30.70 -0.70
CA ARG A 415 -2.34 30.62 0.01
C ARG A 415 -1.37 31.70 -0.46
N PRO A 416 -0.45 32.12 0.41
CA PRO A 416 0.63 33.03 0.03
C PRO A 416 1.41 32.48 -1.17
N ALA A 417 1.59 33.30 -2.21
CA ALA A 417 2.25 32.87 -3.43
C ALA A 417 3.76 32.70 -3.20
N LEU A 418 4.24 31.46 -3.25
CA LEU A 418 5.68 31.19 -3.33
C LEU A 418 6.17 31.53 -4.75
N SER A 419 7.11 32.46 -4.84
CA SER A 419 7.77 32.83 -6.10
C SER A 419 9.22 32.42 -6.07
N THR A 420 9.67 31.60 -7.02
CA THR A 420 11.09 31.27 -7.17
C THR A 420 11.85 32.28 -8.05
N ALA A 421 11.12 33.14 -8.77
CA ALA A 421 11.72 34.20 -9.58
C ALA A 421 12.23 35.34 -8.68
N GLY A 422 13.42 35.87 -8.97
CA GLY A 422 13.99 37.00 -8.22
C GLY A 422 14.37 36.69 -6.76
N VAL A 423 14.44 35.42 -6.34
CA VAL A 423 14.77 34.99 -4.97
C VAL A 423 16.08 35.61 -4.47
N CYS A 424 17.12 35.62 -5.31
CA CYS A 424 18.42 36.19 -4.95
C CYS A 424 18.33 37.70 -4.65
N ALA A 425 17.51 38.45 -5.39
CA ALA A 425 17.31 39.88 -5.17
C ALA A 425 16.45 40.17 -3.93
N ARG A 426 15.51 39.28 -3.60
CA ARG A 426 14.71 39.36 -2.37
C ARG A 426 15.47 38.92 -1.13
N GLY A 427 16.60 38.25 -1.27
CA GLY A 427 17.43 37.79 -0.16
C GLY A 427 16.92 36.53 0.54
N GLY A 428 16.03 35.76 -0.09
CA GLY A 428 15.49 34.52 0.47
C GLY A 428 14.26 34.00 -0.27
N LEU A 429 14.00 32.71 -0.14
CA LEU A 429 12.86 32.02 -0.72
C LEU A 429 11.55 32.34 0.03
N PHE A 430 11.64 32.55 1.34
CA PHE A 430 10.49 32.79 2.23
C PHE A 430 10.30 34.25 2.61
N VAL A 431 11.16 35.15 2.11
CA VAL A 431 11.05 36.60 2.33
C VAL A 431 9.75 37.12 1.72
N GLY A 432 8.93 37.77 2.55
CA GLY A 432 7.61 38.29 2.17
C GLY A 432 6.46 37.32 2.38
N LEU A 433 6.72 36.07 2.79
CA LEU A 433 5.68 35.13 3.22
C LEU A 433 5.35 35.34 4.71
N PRO A 434 4.09 35.13 5.13
CA PRO A 434 3.73 35.23 6.54
C PRO A 434 4.47 34.18 7.38
N GLU A 435 4.59 34.44 8.68
CA GLU A 435 5.21 33.49 9.62
C GLU A 435 4.34 32.24 9.77
N GLN A 436 3.03 32.41 9.93
CA GLN A 436 2.08 31.30 9.97
C GLN A 436 1.56 30.99 8.57
N ILE A 437 1.78 29.75 8.15
CA ILE A 437 1.30 29.21 6.87
C ILE A 437 0.23 28.16 7.21
N PRO A 438 -0.96 28.19 6.59
CA PRO A 438 -1.97 27.16 6.84
C PRO A 438 -1.48 25.79 6.38
N ARG A 439 -1.86 24.71 7.06
CA ARG A 439 -1.53 23.34 6.62
C ARG A 439 -2.38 22.97 5.40
N SER A 440 -1.79 22.28 4.42
CA SER A 440 -2.54 21.77 3.26
C SER A 440 -3.51 20.65 3.65
N SER A 441 -4.60 20.53 2.92
CA SER A 441 -5.47 19.35 2.94
C SER A 441 -4.73 18.06 2.52
N MET A 442 -3.64 18.17 1.75
CA MET A 442 -2.81 17.02 1.36
C MET A 442 -1.98 16.42 2.50
N LEU A 443 -1.84 17.13 3.62
CA LEU A 443 -0.94 16.77 4.70
C LEU A 443 -1.70 16.72 6.01
N THR A 444 -1.76 15.55 6.66
CA THR A 444 -2.28 15.46 8.02
C THR A 444 -1.29 16.05 9.03
N GLU A 445 -1.71 16.25 10.28
CA GLU A 445 -0.76 16.70 11.32
C GLU A 445 0.33 15.66 11.55
N ALA A 446 -0.06 14.37 11.60
CA ALA A 446 0.87 13.28 11.79
C ALA A 446 1.91 13.22 10.68
N ASP A 447 1.48 13.38 9.42
CA ASP A 447 2.40 13.39 8.27
C ASP A 447 3.40 14.55 8.36
N LEU A 448 2.90 15.76 8.67
CA LEU A 448 3.76 16.92 8.83
C LEU A 448 4.82 16.68 9.91
N GLN A 449 4.39 16.23 11.09
CA GLN A 449 5.28 15.99 12.21
C GLN A 449 6.29 14.88 11.90
N TYR A 450 5.92 13.90 11.07
CA TYR A 450 6.86 12.91 10.56
C TYR A 450 8.00 13.59 9.79
N TYR A 451 7.71 14.41 8.76
CA TYR A 451 8.77 15.12 8.02
C TYR A 451 9.61 16.03 8.92
N VAL A 452 8.98 16.77 9.84
CA VAL A 452 9.70 17.61 10.81
C VAL A 452 10.66 16.78 11.64
N SER A 453 10.23 15.60 12.13
CA SER A 453 11.07 14.71 12.93
C SER A 453 12.30 14.21 12.17
N GLN A 454 12.14 13.88 10.88
CA GLN A 454 13.24 13.38 10.04
C GLN A 454 14.34 14.41 9.79
N TYR A 455 13.97 15.70 9.80
CA TYR A 455 14.91 16.80 9.53
C TYR A 455 15.43 17.48 10.80
N LYS A 456 14.90 17.13 11.98
CA LYS A 456 15.19 17.82 13.25
C LYS A 456 16.66 17.74 13.67
N GLU A 457 17.30 16.59 13.47
CA GLU A 457 18.68 16.36 13.92
C GLU A 457 19.73 16.79 12.88
N ARG A 458 19.46 16.56 11.60
CA ARG A 458 20.45 16.68 10.52
C ARG A 458 20.23 17.89 9.61
N GLY A 459 19.02 18.46 9.66
CA GLY A 459 18.62 19.60 8.85
C GLY A 459 18.77 19.37 7.35
N PHE A 460 19.01 20.47 6.65
CA PHE A 460 19.29 20.54 5.22
C PHE A 460 20.79 20.66 4.94
N ARG A 461 21.58 21.03 5.95
CA ARG A 461 23.02 21.33 5.86
C ARG A 461 23.90 20.14 5.53
N LEU A 462 23.60 18.97 6.09
CA LEU A 462 24.48 17.80 5.99
C LEU A 462 24.15 16.87 4.82
N GLY A 463 23.25 17.25 3.92
CA GLY A 463 22.96 16.41 2.76
C GLY A 463 22.01 16.96 1.71
N PRO A 464 20.75 17.25 2.03
CA PRO A 464 19.72 17.52 1.01
C PRO A 464 20.10 18.61 0.00
N LEU A 465 20.69 19.72 0.47
CA LEU A 465 21.11 20.82 -0.40
C LEU A 465 22.36 20.50 -1.26
N ASN A 466 23.20 19.55 -0.85
CA ASN A 466 24.40 19.16 -1.61
C ASN A 466 24.05 18.50 -2.96
N TRP A 467 22.83 17.98 -3.13
CA TRP A 467 22.33 17.51 -4.42
C TRP A 467 22.36 18.62 -5.51
N TYR A 468 22.09 19.87 -5.12
CA TYR A 468 22.14 21.02 -6.04
C TYR A 468 23.55 21.54 -6.33
N ARG A 469 24.56 21.14 -5.53
CA ARG A 469 25.92 21.72 -5.54
C ARG A 469 26.90 21.01 -6.49
N ASN A 470 26.42 20.02 -7.24
CA ASN A 470 27.24 19.20 -8.14
C ASN A 470 26.98 19.47 -9.63
N SER A 471 26.34 20.60 -9.98
CA SER A 471 25.86 20.86 -11.35
C SER A 471 26.94 20.71 -12.44
N ASP A 472 28.14 21.27 -12.23
CA ASP A 472 29.24 21.18 -13.20
C ASP A 472 29.84 19.77 -13.28
N ALA A 473 29.98 19.07 -12.14
CA ALA A 473 30.46 17.69 -12.09
C ALA A 473 29.48 16.75 -12.81
N ASN A 474 28.18 16.89 -12.52
CA ASN A 474 27.10 16.12 -13.14
C ASN A 474 27.07 16.34 -14.65
N TRP A 475 27.21 17.59 -15.11
CA TRP A 475 27.26 17.89 -16.54
C TRP A 475 28.48 17.27 -17.23
N LYS A 476 29.69 17.45 -16.68
CA LYS A 476 30.91 16.85 -17.23
C LYS A 476 30.79 15.33 -17.33
N TRP A 477 30.28 14.70 -16.28
CA TRP A 477 30.08 13.26 -16.24
C TRP A 477 29.06 12.80 -17.29
N MET A 478 27.90 13.44 -17.38
CA MET A 478 26.88 13.09 -18.39
C MET A 478 27.39 13.30 -19.83
N CYS A 479 28.19 14.35 -20.09
CA CYS A 479 28.82 14.56 -21.39
C CYS A 479 29.88 13.51 -21.73
N SER A 480 30.52 12.90 -20.73
CA SER A 480 31.52 11.83 -20.94
C SER A 480 30.89 10.48 -21.29
N ARG A 481 29.58 10.31 -21.10
CA ARG A 481 28.87 9.06 -21.39
C ARG A 481 28.44 9.00 -22.87
N PRO A 482 28.38 7.80 -23.48
CA PRO A 482 27.91 7.63 -24.85
C PRO A 482 26.52 8.25 -25.04
N SER A 483 26.33 8.99 -26.12
CA SER A 483 25.04 9.53 -26.54
C SER A 483 24.16 8.44 -27.14
N GLY A 484 23.80 7.42 -26.34
CA GLY A 484 22.84 6.39 -26.71
C GLY A 484 21.40 6.82 -26.44
N LYS A 485 20.44 6.27 -27.19
CA LYS A 485 19.03 6.31 -26.77
C LYS A 485 18.88 5.37 -25.56
N VAL A 486 18.09 5.76 -24.57
CA VAL A 486 17.61 4.81 -23.56
C VAL A 486 16.67 3.86 -24.29
N CYS A 487 17.14 2.65 -24.60
CA CYS A 487 16.36 1.63 -25.32
C CYS A 487 15.49 0.77 -24.38
N LEU A 488 15.40 1.15 -23.11
CA LEU A 488 14.58 0.51 -22.09
C LEU A 488 13.14 1.05 -22.18
N GLN A 489 12.13 0.28 -21.76
CA GLN A 489 10.73 0.74 -21.75
C GLN A 489 10.58 1.95 -20.81
N CYS A 490 10.65 3.16 -21.35
CA CYS A 490 10.25 4.39 -20.68
C CYS A 490 8.82 4.74 -21.11
N ARG A 491 7.87 4.77 -20.16
CA ARG A 491 6.58 5.44 -20.37
C ARG A 491 6.65 6.78 -19.66
N VAL A 492 6.42 7.86 -20.39
CA VAL A 492 6.24 9.21 -19.84
C VAL A 492 4.73 9.38 -19.67
N THR A 493 4.24 9.46 -18.43
CA THR A 493 2.83 9.72 -18.10
C THR A 493 2.62 11.14 -17.65
#